data_AF-A0A7X7TEI1-F1
#
_entry.id   AF-A0A7X7TEI1-F1
#
_cell.length_a   1.000
_cell.length_b   1.000
_cell.length_c   1.000
_cell.angle_alpha   90.00
_cell.angle_beta   90.00
_cell.angle_gamma   90.00
#
_symmetry.space_group_name_H-M   'P 1'
#
loop_
_entity.id
_entity.type
_entity.pdbx_description
1 polymer ?
#
loop_
_entity_poly.entity_id
_entity_poly.type
_entity_poly.pdbx_seq_one_letter_code
_entity_poly.pdbx_strand_id
1 'polypeptide(L)'
;MKFDTNGYFEPITRQWILDDGDNYDPADDENSPCIDAGDPTVEVTEYNCNGSRVNLGAYGNTDQASRSPGQKCCMMCIASDFNCDCRINLEDLAYMMEDWMRCNYLPRHYCDDYIVVSENDNSVRC
;
A
#
# COMPACT_ATOMS: atom_id res chain seq x y z
N MET A 1 28.43 6.73 -6.16
CA MET A 1 27.04 6.33 -5.88
C MET A 1 26.19 7.29 -6.69
N LYS A 2 25.38 6.77 -7.62
CA LYS A 2 24.39 7.59 -8.31
C LYS A 2 23.16 7.59 -7.41
N PHE A 3 22.64 8.76 -7.11
CA PHE A 3 21.51 8.91 -6.22
C PHE A 3 20.25 8.57 -7.03
N ASP A 4 19.52 7.54 -6.62
CA ASP A 4 18.23 7.22 -7.25
C ASP A 4 17.10 8.01 -6.58
N THR A 5 16.08 8.40 -7.35
CA THR A 5 14.95 9.21 -6.82
C THR A 5 14.00 8.41 -5.93
N ASN A 6 14.21 7.10 -5.84
CA ASN A 6 13.29 6.17 -5.22
C ASN A 6 13.67 5.79 -3.79
N GLY A 7 14.91 6.07 -3.38
CA GLY A 7 15.38 5.94 -2.00
C GLY A 7 15.44 4.51 -1.50
N TYR A 8 15.72 4.37 -0.19
CA TYR A 8 15.81 3.09 0.49
C TYR A 8 15.04 3.08 1.83
N PHE A 9 14.65 1.90 2.29
CA PHE A 9 14.04 1.72 3.60
C PHE A 9 15.12 1.60 4.69
N GLU A 10 15.02 2.43 5.73
CA GLU A 10 15.88 2.31 6.90
C GLU A 10 15.17 1.49 8.00
N PRO A 11 15.62 0.25 8.29
CA PRO A 11 14.91 -0.64 9.21
C PRO A 11 14.97 -0.20 10.67
N ILE A 12 15.95 0.64 11.04
CA ILE A 12 16.14 1.14 12.42
C ILE A 12 15.09 2.19 12.75
N THR A 13 14.88 3.16 11.87
CA THR A 13 13.93 4.27 12.05
C THR A 13 12.54 3.91 11.53
N ARG A 14 12.41 2.85 10.72
CA ARG A 14 11.21 2.50 9.96
C ARG A 14 10.75 3.65 9.06
N GLN A 15 11.72 4.41 8.57
CA GLN A 15 11.49 5.52 7.67
C GLN A 15 12.06 5.17 6.31
N TRP A 16 11.45 5.77 5.30
CA TRP A 16 11.99 5.78 3.95
C TRP A 16 12.80 7.04 3.77
N ILE A 17 14.02 6.88 3.26
CA ILE A 17 14.97 7.96 3.03
C ILE A 17 15.15 8.08 1.53
N LEU A 18 14.78 9.24 0.97
CA LEU A 18 15.10 9.56 -0.42
C LEU A 18 16.60 9.81 -0.54
N ASP A 19 17.22 9.26 -1.58
CA ASP A 19 18.66 9.40 -1.79
C ASP A 19 19.04 10.83 -2.24
N ASP A 20 18.06 11.58 -2.78
CA ASP A 20 18.20 12.99 -3.21
C ASP A 20 17.99 14.03 -2.09
N GLY A 21 17.62 13.58 -0.88
CA GLY A 21 17.32 14.48 0.25
C GLY A 21 16.06 15.35 0.06
N ASP A 22 15.00 14.82 -0.54
CA ASP A 22 13.73 15.51 -0.85
C ASP A 22 13.87 16.62 -1.91
N ASN A 23 14.96 16.63 -2.70
CA ASN A 23 15.19 17.60 -3.76
C ASN A 23 14.98 17.00 -5.15
N TYR A 24 13.77 16.46 -5.38
CA TYR A 24 13.39 15.82 -6.63
C TYR A 24 13.58 16.77 -7.84
N ASP A 25 14.54 16.44 -8.70
CA ASP A 25 14.73 17.04 -10.02
C ASP A 25 14.54 15.96 -11.11
N PRO A 26 13.49 16.04 -11.94
CA PRO A 26 13.25 15.05 -12.99
C PRO A 26 14.38 14.98 -14.06
N ALA A 27 15.31 15.93 -14.06
CA ALA A 27 16.50 15.91 -14.92
C ALA A 27 17.72 15.20 -14.30
N ASP A 28 17.70 14.89 -12.99
CA ASP A 28 18.83 14.29 -12.24
C ASP A 28 18.63 12.80 -11.91
N ASP A 29 17.48 12.23 -12.32
CA ASP A 29 17.02 10.87 -12.03
C ASP A 29 17.84 9.76 -12.73
N GLU A 30 19.16 9.74 -12.54
CA GLU A 30 20.06 8.70 -13.02
C GLU A 30 20.03 7.48 -12.09
N ASN A 31 19.02 6.65 -12.28
CA ASN A 31 18.89 5.38 -11.62
C ASN A 31 20.07 4.44 -11.93
N SER A 32 20.43 3.62 -10.94
CA SER A 32 21.45 2.59 -11.12
C SER A 32 21.01 1.58 -12.18
N PRO A 33 21.86 1.22 -13.16
CA PRO A 33 21.54 0.18 -14.15
C PRO A 33 21.40 -1.21 -13.52
N CYS A 34 21.73 -1.33 -12.23
CA CYS A 34 21.63 -2.57 -11.49
C CYS A 34 20.26 -2.77 -10.81
N ILE A 35 19.36 -1.78 -10.85
CA ILE A 35 17.98 -1.95 -10.41
C ILE A 35 17.26 -2.93 -11.34
N ASP A 36 16.47 -3.83 -10.77
CA ASP A 36 15.71 -4.89 -11.45
C ASP A 36 16.53 -5.73 -12.42
N ALA A 37 17.85 -5.85 -12.20
CA ALA A 37 18.78 -6.41 -13.18
C ALA A 37 19.08 -7.90 -12.96
N GLY A 38 18.69 -8.48 -11.82
CA GLY A 38 19.00 -9.85 -11.43
C GLY A 38 18.19 -10.93 -12.13
N ASP A 39 18.51 -12.19 -11.86
CA ASP A 39 17.87 -13.34 -12.51
C ASP A 39 16.36 -13.37 -12.19
N PRO A 40 15.46 -13.41 -13.20
CA PRO A 40 14.01 -13.44 -12.99
C PRO A 40 13.50 -14.73 -12.34
N THR A 41 14.34 -15.75 -12.18
CA THR A 41 14.00 -17.00 -11.47
C THR A 41 14.26 -16.93 -9.97
N VAL A 42 14.95 -15.89 -9.50
CA VAL A 42 15.25 -15.68 -8.09
C VAL A 42 14.04 -15.06 -7.40
N GLU A 43 13.71 -15.57 -6.22
CA GLU A 43 12.68 -14.99 -5.36
C GLU A 43 13.11 -13.60 -4.88
N VAL A 44 12.25 -12.61 -5.14
CA VAL A 44 12.48 -11.22 -4.76
C VAL A 44 11.97 -11.00 -3.35
N THR A 45 12.88 -10.68 -2.44
CA THR A 45 12.58 -10.33 -1.03
C THR A 45 12.66 -8.83 -0.78
N GLU A 46 12.96 -8.04 -1.80
CA GLU A 46 12.96 -6.57 -1.74
C GLU A 46 11.55 -6.05 -1.44
N TYR A 47 11.48 -4.92 -0.75
CA TYR A 47 10.20 -4.30 -0.39
C TYR A 47 9.38 -3.95 -1.64
N ASN A 48 8.09 -3.63 -1.45
CA ASN A 48 7.17 -3.31 -2.55
C ASN A 48 7.80 -2.34 -3.57
N CYS A 49 7.37 -2.49 -4.83
CA CYS A 49 7.86 -1.74 -6.01
C CYS A 49 9.26 -2.13 -6.52
N ASN A 50 9.54 -3.43 -6.50
CA ASN A 50 10.81 -4.06 -6.86
C ASN A 50 10.84 -4.62 -8.30
N GLY A 51 9.91 -4.22 -9.17
CA GLY A 51 9.98 -4.54 -10.59
C GLY A 51 9.89 -6.03 -10.94
N SER A 52 9.61 -6.88 -9.93
CA SER A 52 9.63 -8.34 -10.02
C SER A 52 10.99 -8.96 -10.38
N ARG A 53 12.10 -8.24 -10.21
CA ARG A 53 13.46 -8.78 -10.39
C ARG A 53 14.37 -8.23 -9.31
N VAL A 54 15.24 -9.06 -8.76
CA VAL A 54 16.16 -8.61 -7.71
C VAL A 54 17.11 -7.52 -8.22
N ASN A 55 17.33 -6.48 -7.43
CA ASN A 55 18.40 -5.54 -7.67
C ASN A 55 19.76 -6.21 -7.50
N LEU A 56 20.73 -5.73 -8.27
CA LEU A 56 22.13 -6.12 -8.13
C LEU A 56 22.89 -5.01 -7.39
N GLY A 57 23.56 -5.33 -6.29
CA GLY A 57 24.30 -4.31 -5.53
C GLY A 57 24.54 -4.71 -4.07
N ALA A 58 25.16 -3.81 -3.31
CA ALA A 58 25.49 -4.05 -1.89
C ALA A 58 24.26 -4.37 -1.03
N TYR A 59 23.09 -3.86 -1.41
CA TYR A 59 21.80 -4.07 -0.74
C TYR A 59 20.79 -4.83 -1.62
N GLY A 60 21.23 -5.45 -2.72
CA GLY A 60 20.34 -6.22 -3.59
C GLY A 60 19.66 -7.38 -2.85
N ASN A 61 18.39 -7.62 -3.16
CA ASN A 61 17.53 -8.59 -2.50
C ASN A 61 17.34 -8.37 -0.98
N THR A 62 17.43 -7.13 -0.51
CA THR A 62 17.17 -6.76 0.90
C THR A 62 16.08 -5.69 1.00
N ASP A 63 15.59 -5.43 2.22
CA ASP A 63 14.60 -4.36 2.46
C ASP A 63 15.15 -2.96 2.11
N GLN A 64 16.47 -2.81 2.09
CA GLN A 64 17.19 -1.57 1.77
C GLN A 64 17.48 -1.42 0.26
N ALA A 65 17.01 -2.34 -0.57
CA ALA A 65 17.14 -2.23 -2.01
C ALA A 65 16.28 -1.06 -2.54
N SER A 66 16.81 -0.34 -3.53
CA SER A 66 16.09 0.75 -4.19
C SER A 66 14.85 0.26 -4.96
N ARG A 67 13.89 1.15 -5.26
CA ARG A 67 12.71 0.76 -6.06
C ARG A 67 12.92 0.94 -7.56
N SER A 68 12.09 0.25 -8.33
CA SER A 68 12.03 0.33 -9.78
C SER A 68 11.67 1.74 -10.27
N PRO A 69 12.50 2.37 -11.13
CA PRO A 69 12.18 3.65 -11.73
C PRO A 69 10.96 3.54 -12.63
N GLY A 70 9.91 4.30 -12.31
CA GLY A 70 8.68 4.37 -13.09
C GLY A 70 7.52 3.51 -12.57
N GLN A 71 7.70 2.70 -11.53
CA GLN A 71 6.58 2.01 -10.89
C GLN A 71 5.91 2.95 -9.86
N LYS A 72 4.72 3.48 -10.20
CA LYS A 72 3.92 4.23 -9.22
C LYS A 72 3.42 3.27 -8.15
N CYS A 73 3.83 3.51 -6.91
CA CYS A 73 3.47 2.63 -5.80
C CYS A 73 3.50 3.35 -4.45
N CYS A 74 2.80 2.79 -3.47
CA CYS A 74 2.81 3.34 -2.13
C CYS A 74 4.12 3.00 -1.43
N MET A 75 4.64 3.96 -0.67
CA MET A 75 5.79 3.74 0.18
C MET A 75 5.55 2.59 1.18
N MET A 76 4.32 2.56 1.68
CA MET A 76 3.68 1.53 2.48
C MET A 76 2.17 1.80 2.42
N CYS A 77 1.30 0.79 2.50
CA CYS A 77 -0.09 1.07 2.88
C CYS A 77 -0.05 1.49 4.36
N ILE A 78 -0.26 2.77 4.61
CA ILE A 78 -0.36 3.30 5.97
C ILE A 78 -1.69 2.80 6.52
N ALA A 79 -1.76 2.45 7.81
CA ALA A 79 -2.98 1.86 8.40
C ALA A 79 -4.25 2.74 8.27
N SER A 80 -4.08 4.04 7.99
CA SER A 80 -5.17 5.00 7.78
C SER A 80 -5.47 5.31 6.30
N ASP A 81 -4.75 4.69 5.37
CA ASP A 81 -5.04 4.67 3.93
C ASP A 81 -5.82 3.40 3.64
N PHE A 82 -7.15 3.48 3.80
CA PHE A 82 -8.03 2.30 3.84
C PHE A 82 -8.30 1.74 2.44
N ASN A 83 -8.20 2.58 1.40
CA ASN A 83 -8.35 2.15 0.02
C ASN A 83 -7.00 1.84 -0.65
N CYS A 84 -5.88 2.02 0.07
CA CYS A 84 -4.51 1.77 -0.39
C CYS A 84 -4.17 2.54 -1.69
N ASP A 85 -4.68 3.76 -1.85
CA ASP A 85 -4.41 4.61 -3.03
C ASP A 85 -3.16 5.51 -2.88
N CYS A 86 -2.44 5.34 -1.77
CA CYS A 86 -1.25 6.07 -1.34
C CYS A 86 -1.52 7.51 -0.88
N ARG A 87 -2.76 7.87 -0.57
CA ARG A 87 -3.13 9.20 -0.09
C ARG A 87 -4.05 9.04 1.11
N ILE A 88 -3.78 9.77 2.18
CA ILE A 88 -4.73 9.88 3.29
C ILE A 88 -5.60 11.09 3.01
N ASN A 89 -6.85 10.87 2.64
CA ASN A 89 -7.79 11.91 2.26
C ASN A 89 -9.24 11.58 2.70
N LEU A 90 -10.22 12.33 2.18
CA LEU A 90 -11.62 12.16 2.59
C LEU A 90 -12.22 10.84 2.11
N GLU A 91 -11.66 10.22 1.06
CA GLU A 91 -12.07 8.91 0.57
C GLU A 91 -11.80 7.82 1.62
N ASP A 92 -10.64 7.84 2.29
CA ASP A 92 -10.33 6.91 3.38
C ASP A 92 -11.28 7.06 4.57
N LEU A 93 -11.63 8.31 4.90
CA LEU A 93 -12.63 8.56 5.93
C LEU A 93 -13.99 7.98 5.53
N ALA A 94 -14.37 8.07 4.25
CA ALA A 94 -15.61 7.48 3.76
C ALA A 94 -15.60 5.94 3.86
N TYR A 95 -14.50 5.28 3.49
CA TYR A 95 -14.32 3.84 3.68
C TYR A 95 -14.41 3.44 5.16
N MET A 96 -13.76 4.18 6.04
CA MET A 96 -13.86 3.95 7.49
C MET A 96 -15.29 4.11 7.99
N MET A 97 -16.01 5.15 7.55
CA MET A 97 -17.39 5.42 7.96
C MET A 97 -18.37 4.34 7.48
N GLU A 98 -18.16 3.77 6.29
CA GLU A 98 -18.97 2.65 5.77
C GLU A 98 -18.87 1.43 6.68
N ASP A 99 -17.65 1.03 7.05
CA ASP A 99 -17.44 -0.12 7.93
C ASP A 99 -17.80 0.17 9.40
N TRP A 100 -17.67 1.42 9.86
CA TRP A 100 -18.03 1.82 11.23
C TRP A 100 -19.50 1.52 11.57
N MET A 101 -20.39 1.66 10.58
CA MET A 101 -21.82 1.43 10.73
C MET A 101 -22.23 -0.01 10.42
N ARG A 102 -21.27 -0.89 10.10
CA ARG A 102 -21.55 -2.26 9.70
C ARG A 102 -21.91 -3.10 10.91
N CYS A 103 -23.10 -3.69 10.88
CA CYS A 103 -23.49 -4.63 11.91
C CYS A 103 -22.70 -5.95 11.77
N ASN A 104 -22.08 -6.39 12.87
CA ASN A 104 -21.30 -7.62 12.96
C ASN A 104 -21.75 -8.49 14.16
N TYR A 105 -23.07 -8.53 14.42
CA TYR A 105 -23.64 -9.39 15.46
C TYR A 105 -23.79 -10.85 14.99
N LEU A 106 -23.60 -11.77 15.93
CA LEU A 106 -23.99 -13.16 15.78
C LEU A 106 -25.03 -13.53 16.85
N PRO A 107 -26.14 -14.21 16.48
CA PRO A 107 -26.52 -14.58 15.11
C PRO A 107 -26.92 -13.37 14.25
N ARG A 108 -26.77 -13.50 12.93
CA ARG A 108 -26.84 -12.38 11.98
C ARG A 108 -28.20 -11.65 11.94
N HIS A 109 -29.27 -12.26 12.45
CA HIS A 109 -30.61 -11.64 12.50
C HIS A 109 -30.69 -10.39 13.38
N TYR A 110 -29.72 -10.15 14.27
CA TYR A 110 -29.59 -8.90 15.01
C TYR A 110 -29.09 -7.72 14.14
N CYS A 111 -28.81 -7.95 12.86
CA CYS A 111 -28.39 -6.94 11.89
C CYS A 111 -29.47 -6.56 10.88
N ASP A 112 -30.60 -7.26 10.86
CA ASP A 112 -31.66 -7.12 9.84
C ASP A 112 -32.70 -6.04 10.22
N ASP A 113 -32.27 -4.97 10.90
CA ASP A 113 -33.13 -3.80 11.18
C ASP A 113 -33.29 -2.96 9.90
N TYR A 114 -33.88 -3.57 8.88
CA TYR A 114 -34.53 -2.84 7.81
C TYR A 114 -35.70 -2.10 8.45
N ILE A 115 -35.73 -0.79 8.24
CA ILE A 115 -36.88 0.08 8.54
C ILE A 115 -38.14 -0.61 7.99
N VAL A 116 -38.90 -1.29 8.85
CA VAL A 116 -40.30 -1.56 8.60
C VAL A 116 -40.98 -0.23 8.88
N VAL A 117 -41.16 0.57 7.83
CA VAL A 117 -42.26 1.55 7.83
C VAL A 117 -43.50 0.70 8.07
N SER A 118 -44.07 0.85 9.25
CA SER A 118 -45.15 0.02 9.75
C SER A 118 -46.38 0.13 8.85
N GLU A 119 -46.68 -0.91 8.08
CA GLU A 119 -48.06 -1.22 7.70
C GLU A 119 -48.25 -2.74 7.69
N ASN A 120 -48.70 -3.28 8.83
CA ASN A 120 -49.67 -4.37 8.92
C ASN A 120 -49.56 -5.55 7.92
N ASP A 121 -48.41 -6.22 7.80
CA ASP A 121 -48.41 -7.54 7.16
C ASP A 121 -48.46 -8.65 8.22
N ASN A 122 -49.65 -9.20 8.34
CA ASN A 122 -50.07 -10.22 9.29
C ASN A 122 -50.08 -11.59 8.58
N SER A 123 -49.02 -11.93 7.86
CA SER A 123 -48.88 -13.21 7.15
C SER A 123 -47.75 -14.03 7.79
N VAL A 124 -48.07 -14.86 8.79
CA VAL A 124 -48.35 -16.30 8.65
C VAL A 124 -47.10 -17.12 8.25
N ARG A 125 -46.54 -17.78 9.28
CA ARG A 125 -46.07 -19.20 9.37
C ARG A 125 -44.87 -19.60 8.48
N CYS A 126 -43.93 -20.44 8.93
CA CYS A 126 -43.99 -21.53 9.91
C CYS A 126 -42.84 -21.47 10.92
#